data_AF-A0A6L7XP50-F1
#
_entry.id   AF-A0A6L7XP50-F1
#
_cell.length_a   1.000
_cell.length_b   1.000
_cell.length_c   1.000
_cell.angle_alpha   90.00
_cell.angle_beta   90.00
_cell.angle_gamma   90.00
#
_symmetry.space_group_name_H-M   'P 1'
#
loop_
_entity.id
_entity.type
_entity.pdbx_description
1 polymer ?
#
loop_
_entity_poly.entity_id
_entity_poly.type
_entity_poly.pdbx_seq_one_letter_code
_entity_poly.pdbx_strand_id
1 'polypeptide(L)' 'MFVNGNPVPSLGEAIPVTNPATQEVLCQVPFATPAELDQAVRGAARAFESWRDVPVPERARLMLKYQ' A
#
# COMPACT_ATOMS: atom_id res chain seq x y z
N MET A 1 7.63 -1.48 -1.65
CA MET A 1 6.18 -1.55 -1.95
C MET A 1 5.51 -2.48 -0.94
N PHE A 2 4.19 -2.43 -0.74
CA PHE A 2 3.48 -3.32 0.18
C PHE A 2 2.33 -4.04 -0.53
N VAL A 3 2.39 -5.38 -0.59
CA VAL A 3 1.42 -6.23 -1.32
C VAL A 3 1.12 -7.46 -0.48
N ASN A 4 -0.16 -7.85 -0.38
CA ASN A 4 -0.60 -9.03 0.38
C ASN A 4 -0.09 -9.05 1.83
N GLY A 5 -0.08 -7.91 2.51
CA GLY A 5 0.36 -7.82 3.91
C GLY A 5 1.87 -7.84 4.13
N ASN A 6 2.70 -7.80 3.07
CA ASN A 6 4.14 -7.90 3.18
C ASN A 6 4.87 -6.77 2.43
N PRO A 7 6.03 -6.30 2.93
CA PRO A 7 6.93 -5.47 2.15
C PRO A 7 7.54 -6.30 1.02
N VAL A 8 7.40 -5.81 -0.22
CA VAL A 8 7.97 -6.42 -1.41
C VAL A 8 8.95 -5.43 -2.07
N PRO A 9 10.13 -5.91 -2.52
CA PRO A 9 10.97 -5.13 -3.43
C PRO A 9 10.17 -4.77 -4.67
N SER A 10 10.27 -3.53 -5.13
CA SER A 10 9.64 -3.12 -6.38
C SER A 10 10.69 -3.04 -7.48
N LEU A 11 10.28 -3.41 -8.70
CA LEU A 11 11.09 -3.35 -9.90
C LEU A 11 10.84 -2.09 -10.74
N GLY A 12 9.96 -1.19 -10.28
CA GLY A 12 9.64 0.03 -10.99
C GLY A 12 10.66 1.14 -10.79
N GLU A 13 10.63 2.12 -11.70
CA GLU A 13 11.51 3.28 -11.67
C GLU A 13 11.30 4.11 -10.39
N ALA A 14 12.40 4.51 -9.76
CA ALA A 14 12.37 5.37 -8.58
C ALA A 14 12.09 6.83 -8.96
N ILE A 15 11.18 7.46 -8.24
CA ILE A 15 10.86 8.89 -8.37
C ILE A 15 11.18 9.68 -7.10
N PRO A 16 11.66 10.93 -7.25
CA PRO A 16 11.96 11.77 -6.12
C PRO A 16 10.69 12.27 -5.45
N VAL A 17 10.66 12.21 -4.12
CA VAL A 17 9.70 12.94 -3.29
C VAL A 17 10.36 14.23 -2.87
N THR A 18 9.84 15.36 -3.35
CA THR A 18 10.44 16.68 -3.14
C THR A 18 9.71 17.45 -2.06
N ASN A 19 10.45 18.15 -1.20
CA ASN A 19 9.89 19.11 -0.26
C ASN A 19 9.32 20.33 -1.02
N PRO A 20 8.01 20.62 -0.93
CA PRO A 20 7.41 21.73 -1.69
C PRO A 20 7.90 23.11 -1.22
N ALA A 21 8.44 23.25 -0.01
CA ALA A 21 8.93 24.51 0.53
C ALA A 21 10.39 24.81 0.12
N THR A 22 11.25 23.79 -0.01
CA THR A 22 12.69 23.96 -0.28
C THR A 22 13.15 23.44 -1.64
N GLN A 23 12.30 22.68 -2.34
CA GLN A 23 12.64 21.94 -3.57
C GLN A 23 13.71 20.86 -3.40
N GLU A 24 14.09 20.52 -2.16
CA GLU A 24 15.04 19.45 -1.88
C GLU A 24 14.38 18.06 -1.98
N VAL A 25 15.15 17.06 -2.43
CA VAL A 25 14.69 15.66 -2.48
C VAL A 25 14.76 15.05 -1.07
N LEU A 26 13.62 14.62 -0.55
CA LEU A 26 13.49 13.96 0.76
C LEU A 26 13.85 12.47 0.68
N CYS A 27 13.34 11.78 -0.34
CA CYS A 27 13.59 10.37 -0.58
C CYS A 27 13.26 9.98 -2.03
N GLN A 28 13.57 8.74 -2.38
CA GLN A 28 13.24 8.12 -3.65
C GLN A 28 12.25 6.98 -3.39
N VAL A 29 11.15 6.93 -4.14
CA VAL A 29 10.13 5.88 -4.01
C VAL A 29 9.88 5.23 -5.38
N PRO A 30 9.80 3.88 -5.46
CA PRO A 30 9.54 3.22 -6.73
C PRO A 30 8.09 3.43 -7.17
N PHE A 31 7.88 3.72 -8.47
CA PHE A 31 6.58 3.59 -9.11
C PHE A 31 6.15 2.14 -9.17
N ALA A 32 4.86 1.87 -9.01
CA ALA A 32 4.36 0.52 -9.17
C ALA A 32 4.40 0.08 -10.63
N THR A 33 4.96 -1.11 -10.89
CA THR A 33 4.86 -1.72 -12.23
C THR A 33 3.44 -2.23 -12.49
N PRO A 34 3.03 -2.41 -13.76
CA PRO A 34 1.73 -3.02 -14.08
C PRO A 34 1.56 -4.42 -13.47
N ALA A 35 2.63 -5.23 -13.41
CA ALA A 35 2.59 -6.56 -12.84
C ALA A 35 2.37 -6.55 -11.31
N GLU A 36 3.02 -5.61 -10.62
CA GLU A 36 2.83 -5.39 -9.19
C GLU A 36 1.43 -4.88 -8.87
N LEU A 37 0.90 -3.97 -9.69
CA LEU A 37 -0.48 -3.49 -9.60
C LEU A 37 -1.47 -4.64 -9.74
N ASP A 38 -1.32 -5.47 -10.77
CA ASP A 38 -2.15 -6.65 -10.98
C ASP A 38 -2.09 -7.62 -9.80
N GLN A 39 -0.89 -7.84 -9.23
CA GLN A 39 -0.70 -8.67 -8.05
C GLN A 39 -1.44 -8.10 -6.83
N ALA A 40 -1.35 -6.78 -6.62
CA ALA A 40 -2.03 -6.08 -5.54
C ALA A 40 -3.55 -6.15 -5.68
N VAL A 41 -4.10 -5.91 -6.88
CA VAL A 41 -5.54 -5.97 -7.15
C VAL A 41 -6.07 -7.39 -6.97
N ARG A 42 -5.40 -8.41 -7.51
CA ARG A 42 -5.78 -9.82 -7.30
C ARG A 42 -5.71 -10.20 -5.81
N GLY A 43 -4.72 -9.69 -5.10
CA GLY A 43 -4.56 -9.83 -3.66
C GLY A 43 -5.73 -9.26 -2.87
N ALA A 44 -6.07 -8.01 -3.15
CA ALA A 44 -7.19 -7.31 -2.54
C ALA A 44 -8.53 -8.01 -2.82
N ALA A 45 -8.74 -8.50 -4.06
CA ALA A 45 -9.95 -9.24 -4.42
C ALA A 45 -10.12 -10.52 -3.60
N ARG A 46 -9.04 -11.29 -3.39
CA ARG A 46 -9.08 -12.49 -2.52
C ARG A 46 -9.31 -12.12 -1.05
N ALA A 47 -8.64 -11.09 -0.55
CA ALA A 47 -8.81 -10.65 0.83
C ALA A 47 -10.24 -10.14 1.10
N PHE A 48 -10.88 -9.53 0.10
CA PHE A 48 -12.25 -9.05 0.21
C PHE A 48 -13.25 -10.17 0.51
N GLU A 49 -13.04 -11.39 0.00
CA GLU A 49 -13.95 -12.52 0.23
C GLU A 49 -14.15 -12.84 1.70
N SER A 50 -13.11 -12.76 2.52
CA SER A 50 -13.22 -12.94 3.98
C SER A 50 -13.42 -11.61 4.72
N TRP A 51 -12.81 -10.52 4.26
CA TRP A 51 -12.89 -9.22 4.93
C TRP A 51 -14.31 -8.64 4.93
N ARG A 52 -15.11 -8.92 3.90
CA ARG A 52 -16.50 -8.46 3.79
C ARG A 52 -17.41 -8.97 4.93
N ASP A 53 -17.07 -10.12 5.51
CA ASP A 53 -17.84 -10.76 6.58
C ASP A 53 -17.37 -10.35 7.97
N VAL A 54 -16.25 -9.61 8.09
CA VAL A 54 -15.73 -9.12 9.37
C VAL A 54 -16.70 -8.09 9.97
N PRO A 55 -17.19 -8.26 11.21
CA PRO A 55 -18.15 -7.34 11.82
C PRO A 55 -17.66 -5.89 11.93
N VAL A 56 -18.60 -4.93 11.79
CA VAL A 56 -18.30 -3.49 11.88
C VAL A 56 -17.49 -3.12 13.14
N PRO A 57 -17.82 -3.60 14.36
CA PRO A 57 -17.08 -3.23 15.56
C PRO A 57 -15.63 -3.73 15.55
N GLU A 58 -15.36 -4.87 14.92
CA GLU A 58 -14.01 -5.41 14.81
C GLU A 58 -13.15 -4.56 13.87
N ARG A 59 -13.70 -4.14 12.73
CA ARG A 59 -13.03 -3.22 11.81
C ARG A 59 -12.74 -1.87 12.47
N ALA A 60 -13.67 -1.35 13.27
CA ALA A 60 -13.48 -0.12 14.03
C ALA A 60 -12.36 -0.28 15.08
N ARG A 61 -12.34 -1.40 15.81
CA ARG A 61 -11.30 -1.70 16.80
C ARG A 61 -9.91 -1.81 16.16
N LEU A 62 -9.80 -2.33 14.94
CA LEU A 62 -8.54 -2.35 14.20
C LEU A 62 -8.05 -0.92 13.91
N MET A 63 -8.93 -0.02 13.43
CA MET A 63 -8.56 1.37 13.15
C MET A 63 -8.09 2.13 14.40
N LEU A 64 -8.73 1.91 15.55
CA LEU A 64 -8.34 2.53 16.83
C LEU A 64 -6.92 2.15 17.29
N LYS A 65 -6.32 1.06 16.80
CA LYS A 65 -4.94 0.70 17.11
C LYS A 65 -3.90 1.58 16.41
N TYR A 66 -4.31 2.34 15.38
CA TYR A 66 -3.44 3.20 14.58
C TYR A 66 -3.63 4.70 14.88
N GLN A 67 -4.43 5.04 15.89
CA GLN A 67 -4.49 6.38 16.48
C GLN A 67 -3.39 6.56 17.52
#